data_AF-A0A8C7Y8I6-F1
#
_entry.id   AF-A0A8C7Y8I6-F1
#
_cell.length_a   1.000
_cell.length_b   1.000
_cell.length_c   1.000
_cell.angle_alpha   90.00
_cell.angle_beta   90.00
_cell.angle_gamma   90.00
#
_symmetry.space_group_name_H-M   'P 1'
#
loop_
_entity.id
_entity.type
_entity.pdbx_description
1 polymer ?
#
loop_
_entity_poly.entity_id
_entity_poly.type
_entity_poly.pdbx_seq_one_letter_code
_entity_poly.pdbx_strand_id
1 'polypeptide(L)' 'MAPPKKSTLPKPLPEGFILTDGKKKWRLGKQIGQGGFGLIYLGRNEPSFCYLPHLD' A
#
# COMPACT_ATOMS: atom_id res chain seq x y z
N MET A 1 21.03 -31.04 -0.41
CA MET A 1 20.65 -29.61 -0.31
C MET A 1 19.15 -29.52 -0.51
N ALA A 2 18.38 -29.08 0.50
CA ALA A 2 16.96 -28.82 0.30
C ALA A 2 16.79 -27.63 -0.67
N PRO A 3 15.83 -27.67 -1.62
CA PRO A 3 15.60 -26.54 -2.51
C PRO A 3 15.29 -25.28 -1.68
N PRO A 4 15.80 -24.11 -2.06
CA PRO A 4 15.50 -22.86 -1.36
C PRO A 4 13.98 -22.70 -1.32
N LYS A 5 13.42 -22.54 -0.11
CA LYS A 5 11.99 -22.24 0.06
C LYS A 5 11.71 -21.00 -0.76
N LYS A 6 10.90 -21.13 -1.81
CA LYS A 6 10.36 -19.97 -2.52
C LYS A 6 9.69 -19.11 -1.45
N SER A 7 10.24 -17.92 -1.21
CA SER A 7 9.61 -16.94 -0.34
C SER A 7 8.26 -16.62 -0.97
N THR A 8 7.20 -17.19 -0.41
CA THR A 8 5.84 -16.91 -0.89
C THR A 8 5.53 -15.49 -0.48
N LEU A 9 5.29 -14.64 -1.48
CA LEU A 9 4.83 -13.29 -1.24
C LEU A 9 3.54 -13.31 -0.41
N PRO A 10 3.31 -12.29 0.42
CA PRO A 10 2.06 -12.15 1.13
C PRO A 10 0.90 -12.06 0.14
N LYS A 11 -0.30 -12.40 0.61
CA LYS A 11 -1.52 -12.18 -0.17
C LYS A 11 -1.68 -10.67 -0.45
N PRO A 12 -2.13 -10.27 -1.65
CA PRO A 12 -2.37 -8.88 -1.96
C PRO A 12 -3.35 -8.23 -0.98
N LEU A 13 -3.08 -6.98 -0.65
CA LEU A 13 -3.99 -6.13 0.11
C LEU A 13 -5.14 -5.70 -0.81
N PRO A 14 -6.36 -5.58 -0.27
CA PRO A 14 -7.50 -5.13 -1.05
C PRO A 14 -7.32 -3.67 -1.50
N GLU A 15 -7.89 -3.34 -2.66
CA GLU A 15 -7.92 -1.95 -3.12
C GLU A 15 -8.73 -1.08 -2.14
N GLY A 16 -8.21 0.11 -1.85
CA GLY A 16 -8.77 1.02 -0.86
C GLY A 16 -8.32 0.76 0.58
N PHE A 17 -7.44 -0.22 0.82
CA PHE A 17 -6.87 -0.46 2.15
C PHE A 17 -6.19 0.79 2.72
N ILE A 18 -6.49 1.14 3.97
CA ILE A 18 -5.87 2.29 4.65
C ILE A 18 -4.64 1.79 5.43
N LEU A 19 -3.47 2.05 4.88
CA LEU A 19 -2.19 1.78 5.53
C LEU A 19 -1.82 2.95 6.44
N THR A 20 -1.57 2.67 7.72
CA THR A 20 -1.10 3.68 8.68
C THR A 20 0.39 3.47 8.94
N ASP A 21 1.20 4.48 8.61
CA ASP A 21 2.64 4.54 8.85
C ASP A 21 2.91 5.68 9.84
N GLY A 22 2.94 5.34 11.13
CA GLY A 22 3.04 6.32 12.21
C GLY A 22 1.88 7.32 12.20
N LYS A 23 2.17 8.58 11.84
CA LYS A 23 1.17 9.66 11.73
C LYS A 23 0.59 9.82 10.32
N LYS A 24 1.12 9.09 9.34
CA LYS A 24 0.69 9.18 7.94
C LYS A 24 -0.32 8.08 7.64
N LYS A 25 -1.34 8.42 6.87
CA LYS A 25 -2.32 7.46 6.36
C LYS A 25 -2.24 7.44 4.85
N TRP A 26 -2.30 6.25 4.28
CA TRP A 26 -2.23 6.04 2.84
C TRP A 26 -3.38 5.15 2.42
N ARG A 27 -4.16 5.61 1.45
CA ARG A 27 -5.11 4.74 0.76
C ARG A 27 -4.39 4.03 -0.38
N LEU A 28 -4.28 2.72 -0.25
CA LEU A 28 -3.71 1.87 -1.30
C LEU A 28 -4.71 1.74 -2.45
N GLY A 29 -4.23 1.94 -3.68
CA GLY A 29 -4.94 1.68 -4.92
C GLY A 29 -4.53 0.35 -5.53
N LYS A 30 -4.64 0.25 -6.85
CA LYS A 30 -4.21 -0.90 -7.64
C LYS A 30 -2.75 -1.31 -7.35
N GLN A 31 -2.51 -2.63 -7.27
CA GLN A 31 -1.17 -3.21 -7.29
C GLN A 31 -0.53 -2.99 -8.67
N ILE A 32 0.67 -2.43 -8.70
CA ILE A 32 1.41 -2.11 -9.93
C ILE A 32 2.66 -2.98 -10.12
N GLY A 33 3.03 -3.79 -9.12
CA GLY A 33 4.17 -4.69 -9.24
C GLY A 33 4.30 -5.68 -8.09
N GLN A 34 5.18 -6.65 -8.25
CA GLN A 34 5.63 -7.58 -7.22
C GLN A 34 7.07 -7.98 -7.51
N GLY A 35 7.86 -8.22 -6.45
CA GLY A 35 9.25 -8.66 -6.57
C GLY A 35 9.66 -9.46 -5.33
N GLY A 36 10.93 -9.87 -5.24
CA GLY A 36 11.42 -10.69 -4.12
C GLY A 36 11.23 -10.09 -2.72
N PHE A 37 10.99 -8.78 -2.63
CA PHE A 37 10.84 -8.03 -1.39
C PHE A 37 9.40 -7.56 -1.10
N GLY A 38 8.39 -8.03 -1.85
CA GLY A 38 6.99 -7.71 -1.55
C GLY A 38 6.18 -7.23 -2.76
N LEU A 39 5.09 -6.53 -2.43
CA LEU A 39 4.09 -6.05 -3.36
C LEU A 39 4.14 -4.52 -3.44
N ILE A 40 3.93 -3.96 -4.64
CA ILE A 40 4.00 -2.52 -4.90
C ILE A 40 2.61 -2.03 -5.27
N TYR A 41 2.11 -1.01 -4.56
CA TYR A 41 0.80 -0.41 -4.76
C TYR A 41 0.91 1.08 -5.07
N LEU A 42 -0.04 1.60 -5.83
CA LEU A 42 -0.28 3.04 -5.88
C LEU A 42 -0.73 3.51 -4.50
N GLY A 43 -0.08 4.52 -3.93
CA GLY A 43 -0.46 5.12 -2.66
C GLY A 43 -0.99 6.53 -2.83
N ARG A 44 -2.18 6.82 -2.31
CA ARG A 44 -2.67 8.20 -2.15
C ARG A 44 -2.56 8.59 -0.69
N ASN A 45 -1.88 9.70 -0.41
CA ASN A 45 -1.85 10.25 0.94
C ASN A 45 -3.27 10.61 1.36
N GLU A 46 -3.73 10.11 2.50
CA GLU A 46 -5.01 10.46 3.09
C GLU A 46 -4.72 11.59 4.09
N PRO A 47 -5.01 12.86 3.75
CA PRO A 47 -4.72 13.96 4.64
C PRO A 47 -5.63 13.85 5.85
N SER A 48 -5.06 13.49 6.99
CA SER A 48 -5.77 13.26 8.25
C SER A 48 -6.56 14.47 8.75
N PHE A 49 -6.36 15.68 8.21
CA PHE A 49 -7.03 16.89 8.71
C PHE A 49 -7.23 18.09 7.76
N CYS A 50 -6.77 18.06 6.50
CA CYS A 50 -6.78 19.29 5.67
C CYS A 50 -7.12 18.97 4.22
N TYR A 51 -8.40 18.94 3.88
CA TYR A 51 -8.94 19.36 2.58
C TYR A 51 -10.45 19.63 2.78
N LEU A 52 -10.75 20.72 3.50
CA LEU A 52 -11.94 21.49 3.13
C LEU A 52 -11.62 22.02 1.73
N PRO A 53 -12.41 21.71 0.69
CA PRO A 53 -12.24 22.39 -0.59
C PRO A 53 -12.38 23.88 -0.31
N HIS A 54 -11.35 24.65 -0.64
CA HIS A 54 -11.53 26.09 -0.81
C HIS A 54 -12.55 26.23 -1.94
N LEU A 55 -13.76 26.62 -1.58
CA LEU A 55 -14.78 27.07 -2.52
C LEU A 55 -14.28 28.41 -3.07
N ASP A 56 -13.71 28.38 -4.27
CA ASP A 56 -13.73 29.51 -5.21
C ASP A 56 -14.87 29.28 -6.21
#